data_AF-A0A6P4YK10-F1
#
_entry.id   AF-A0A6P4YK10-F1
#
_cell.length_a   1.000
_cell.length_b   1.000
_cell.length_c   1.000
_cell.angle_alpha   90.00
_cell.angle_beta   90.00
_cell.angle_gamma   90.00
#
_symmetry.space_group_name_H-M   'P 1'
#
loop_
_entity.id
_entity.type
_entity.pdbx_description
1 polymer ?
#
loop_
_entity_poly.entity_id
_entity_poly.type
_entity_poly.pdbx_seq_one_letter_code
_entity_poly.pdbx_strand_id
1 'polypeptide(L)'
;MWIAGSVIVFICWLAFPESGAVVMRLDNTTYGQVTRGDKFVLVQFYVKWSSACQKLEPKWEDVERRYRERDDVVIGKVNAQEDRILVTRFRTTTFPTILYYPKGATEHQLYEGRHTIAAFVELIEQHAPTSWVRRIFTKELNSTNFDQTVMDKDKFVMLQFYNTTDCYKCKKLQPDYEMVAETFHNERTIVVARVDTEMHPEIGKRFDITQHPRIMWFTRDNKRGIPYQSAMKPAQLVDFINHQCHTARELGGGLTSQAGRMVEMDAVVSNFIASIADVQKEAEKVKEKMAGRQHPHSNYSSFYMDILDRIGSHGYELVTMEITNFQNSLATSPKSLSEEKREDLVKRVNILRVFQKAYRTQFPKLQDSNSEENMGEPEVAKKRAKDPPNAFQRKSRGRGKKEYTSKMRSIKHEL
;
A
#
# COMPACT_ATOMS: atom_id res chain seq x y z
N MET A 1 17.58 -28.70 -64.44
CA MET A 1 18.00 -27.48 -63.71
C MET A 1 16.97 -26.39 -63.94
N TRP A 2 16.12 -26.12 -62.96
CA TRP A 2 15.35 -24.88 -62.84
C TRP A 2 15.32 -24.52 -61.36
N ILE A 3 15.97 -23.42 -61.01
CA ILE A 3 15.97 -22.80 -59.68
C ILE A 3 15.16 -21.52 -59.82
N ALA A 4 14.08 -21.39 -59.03
CA ALA A 4 13.47 -20.13 -58.59
C ALA A 4 12.39 -20.55 -57.58
N GLY A 5 12.40 -20.20 -56.30
CA GLY A 5 12.87 -18.97 -55.65
C GLY A 5 11.69 -18.43 -54.84
N SER A 6 11.30 -19.14 -53.78
CA SER A 6 10.17 -18.74 -52.93
C SER A 6 10.60 -17.62 -51.97
N VAL A 7 10.07 -16.42 -52.19
CA VAL A 7 10.21 -15.28 -51.28
C VAL A 7 9.39 -15.58 -50.01
N ILE A 8 10.09 -15.86 -48.91
CA ILE A 8 9.49 -15.95 -47.58
C ILE A 8 9.33 -14.53 -47.06
N VAL A 9 8.10 -14.03 -47.04
CA VAL A 9 7.75 -12.78 -46.34
C VAL A 9 7.77 -13.07 -44.85
N PHE A 10 8.85 -12.66 -44.17
CA PHE A 10 8.91 -12.59 -42.72
C PHE A 10 8.00 -11.46 -42.24
N ILE A 11 6.77 -11.79 -41.86
CA ILE A 11 5.94 -10.89 -41.06
C ILE A 11 6.60 -10.87 -39.66
N CYS A 12 7.42 -9.86 -39.42
CA CYS A 12 7.93 -9.54 -38.09
C CYS A 12 6.73 -9.17 -37.22
N TRP A 13 6.28 -10.13 -36.42
CA TRP A 13 5.36 -9.88 -35.33
C TRP A 13 6.15 -9.04 -34.32
N LEU A 14 5.92 -7.72 -34.34
CA LEU A 14 6.41 -6.84 -33.29
C LEU A 14 5.76 -7.31 -31.98
N ALA A 15 6.52 -8.05 -31.20
CA ALA A 15 6.20 -8.31 -29.81
C ALA A 15 6.08 -6.95 -29.13
N PHE A 16 4.85 -6.56 -28.80
CA PHE A 16 4.62 -5.45 -27.88
C PHE A 16 5.28 -5.85 -26.54
N PRO A 17 6.24 -5.08 -26.02
CA PRO A 17 6.67 -5.28 -24.64
C PRO A 17 5.45 -5.04 -23.75
N GLU A 18 5.06 -6.06 -22.98
CA GLU A 18 4.10 -5.92 -21.89
C GLU A 18 4.57 -4.74 -21.02
N SER A 19 3.82 -3.64 -21.05
CA SER A 19 4.29 -2.33 -20.61
C SER A 19 4.25 -2.21 -19.10
N GLY A 20 5.25 -2.83 -18.45
CA GLY A 20 5.67 -2.58 -17.09
C GLY A 20 6.62 -1.38 -16.99
N ALA A 21 6.04 -0.24 -16.63
CA ALA A 21 6.65 0.98 -16.08
C ALA A 21 7.52 1.86 -17.00
N VAL A 22 7.20 3.15 -17.02
CA VAL A 22 8.03 4.38 -16.88
C VAL A 22 7.03 5.53 -17.04
N VAL A 23 7.28 6.70 -16.43
CA VAL A 23 6.53 7.91 -16.78
C VAL A 23 6.53 8.05 -18.29
N MET A 24 5.38 8.00 -18.97
CA MET A 24 5.37 7.89 -20.42
C MET A 24 5.93 9.18 -21.03
N ARG A 25 7.26 9.20 -21.23
CA ARG A 25 7.98 10.28 -21.89
C ARG A 25 7.64 10.15 -23.36
N LEU A 26 6.91 11.14 -23.83
CA LEU A 26 6.50 11.25 -25.21
C LEU A 26 7.48 12.17 -25.94
N ASP A 27 7.78 11.79 -27.16
CA ASP A 27 8.57 12.53 -28.13
C ASP A 27 7.83 12.52 -29.48
N ASN A 28 8.39 13.17 -30.48
CA ASN A 28 7.80 13.29 -31.80
C ASN A 28 7.54 11.93 -32.48
N THR A 29 8.26 10.87 -32.09
CA THR A 29 8.11 9.52 -32.66
C THR A 29 6.98 8.73 -32.00
N THR A 30 6.74 8.96 -30.71
CA THR A 30 5.78 8.22 -29.87
C THR A 30 4.46 8.95 -29.70
N TYR A 31 4.45 10.28 -29.71
CA TYR A 31 3.27 11.11 -29.48
C TYR A 31 2.13 10.77 -30.42
N GLY A 32 2.39 10.71 -31.74
CA GLY A 32 1.36 10.38 -32.73
C GLY A 32 0.85 8.93 -32.66
N GLN A 33 1.54 8.05 -31.94
CA GLN A 33 1.11 6.66 -31.76
C GLN A 33 0.06 6.55 -30.66
N VAL A 34 0.20 7.35 -29.60
CA VAL A 34 -0.70 7.31 -28.45
C VAL A 34 -1.95 8.17 -28.63
N THR A 35 -1.92 9.17 -29.51
CA THR A 35 -3.05 10.09 -29.77
C THR A 35 -3.89 9.69 -30.99
N ARG A 36 -4.08 8.38 -31.23
CA ARG A 36 -4.84 7.87 -32.40
C ARG A 36 -6.35 7.75 -32.17
N GLY A 37 -6.81 8.12 -30.98
CA GLY A 37 -8.24 8.14 -30.62
C GLY A 37 -8.77 6.85 -30.02
N ASP A 38 -7.97 5.80 -29.85
CA ASP A 38 -8.39 4.56 -29.17
C ASP A 38 -8.44 4.68 -27.63
N LYS A 39 -7.74 5.68 -27.08
CA LYS A 39 -7.53 5.89 -25.64
C LYS A 39 -7.83 7.32 -25.25
N PHE A 40 -8.14 7.53 -23.97
CA PHE A 40 -8.00 8.84 -23.37
C PHE A 40 -6.51 9.15 -23.19
N VAL A 41 -6.07 10.35 -23.57
CA VAL A 41 -4.67 10.76 -23.42
C VAL A 41 -4.61 12.09 -22.69
N LEU A 42 -3.76 12.20 -21.68
CA LEU A 42 -3.46 13.45 -20.97
C LEU A 42 -1.95 13.69 -21.03
N VAL A 43 -1.52 14.80 -21.62
CA VAL A 43 -0.12 15.11 -21.87
C VAL A 43 0.29 16.42 -21.24
N GLN A 44 1.34 16.38 -20.42
CA GLN A 44 1.99 17.58 -19.87
C GLN A 44 3.21 17.96 -20.72
N PHE A 45 3.19 19.15 -21.30
CA PHE A 45 4.38 19.81 -21.82
C PHE A 45 5.06 20.55 -20.67
N TYR A 46 6.31 20.21 -20.39
CA TYR A 46 7.07 20.77 -19.26
C TYR A 46 8.48 21.17 -19.66
N VAL A 47 9.09 21.98 -18.79
CA VAL A 47 10.51 22.37 -18.84
C VAL A 47 11.11 22.20 -17.45
N LYS A 48 12.40 21.82 -17.37
CA LYS A 48 13.06 21.44 -16.11
C LYS A 48 13.27 22.62 -15.15
N TRP A 49 13.43 23.84 -15.68
CA TRP A 49 13.71 25.05 -14.91
C TRP A 49 12.44 25.74 -14.34
N SER A 50 11.24 25.35 -14.78
CA SER A 50 10.01 25.98 -14.32
C SER A 50 9.60 25.48 -12.94
N SER A 51 9.57 26.37 -11.96
CA SER A 51 9.08 26.05 -10.61
C SER A 51 7.63 25.54 -10.62
N ALA A 52 6.78 26.02 -11.54
CA ALA A 52 5.42 25.53 -11.68
C ALA A 52 5.38 24.07 -12.15
N CYS A 53 6.22 23.70 -13.11
CA CYS A 53 6.36 22.31 -13.55
C CYS A 53 6.87 21.41 -12.41
N GLN A 54 7.91 21.85 -11.68
CA GLN A 54 8.47 21.10 -10.56
C GLN A 54 7.44 20.85 -9.44
N LYS A 55 6.58 21.83 -9.14
CA LYS A 55 5.47 21.68 -8.18
C LYS A 55 4.36 20.75 -8.66
N LEU A 56 4.18 20.61 -9.97
CA LEU A 56 3.17 19.74 -10.57
C LEU A 56 3.65 18.28 -10.67
N GLU A 57 4.94 18.07 -10.91
CA GLU A 57 5.54 16.74 -11.09
C GLU A 57 5.06 15.66 -10.11
N PRO A 58 5.09 15.87 -8.77
CA PRO A 58 4.73 14.80 -7.84
C PRO A 58 3.24 14.44 -7.91
N LYS A 59 2.38 15.39 -8.34
CA LYS A 59 0.96 15.13 -8.58
C LYS A 59 0.76 14.43 -9.92
N TRP A 60 1.53 14.78 -10.93
CA TRP A 60 1.46 14.18 -12.26
C TRP A 60 1.85 12.70 -12.23
N GLU A 61 2.98 12.38 -11.59
CA GLU A 61 3.41 10.99 -11.40
C GLU A 61 2.41 10.19 -10.56
N ASP A 62 1.76 10.83 -9.60
CA ASP A 62 0.70 10.19 -8.82
C ASP A 62 -0.52 9.84 -9.70
N VAL A 63 -0.99 10.77 -10.54
CA VAL A 63 -2.07 10.50 -11.52
C VAL A 63 -1.68 9.36 -12.47
N GLU A 64 -0.48 9.39 -13.06
CA GLU A 64 -0.01 8.31 -13.92
C GLU A 64 -0.03 6.95 -13.22
N ARG A 65 0.45 6.88 -11.97
CA ARG A 65 0.45 5.62 -11.21
C ARG A 65 -0.96 5.09 -10.94
N ARG A 66 -1.95 5.97 -10.78
CA ARG A 66 -3.36 5.55 -10.61
C ARG A 66 -3.92 4.84 -11.84
N TYR A 67 -3.51 5.29 -13.03
CA TYR A 67 -4.04 4.81 -14.31
C TYR A 67 -3.11 3.85 -15.06
N ARG A 68 -1.94 3.51 -14.50
CA ARG A 68 -0.92 2.68 -15.17
C ARG A 68 -1.42 1.31 -15.64
N GLU A 69 -2.38 0.73 -14.94
CA GLU A 69 -2.94 -0.60 -15.26
C GLU A 69 -4.12 -0.52 -16.24
N ARG A 70 -4.52 0.69 -16.66
CA ARG A 70 -5.60 0.91 -17.64
C ARG A 70 -4.99 0.96 -19.03
N ASP A 71 -5.50 0.13 -19.92
CA ASP A 71 -5.09 0.07 -21.33
C ASP A 71 -5.72 1.18 -22.19
N ASP A 72 -6.80 1.80 -21.70
CA ASP A 72 -7.57 2.84 -22.38
C ASP A 72 -7.31 4.27 -21.87
N VAL A 73 -6.32 4.45 -20.97
CA VAL A 73 -5.88 5.75 -20.45
C VAL A 73 -4.36 5.87 -20.60
N VAL A 74 -3.89 6.99 -21.12
CA VAL A 74 -2.47 7.32 -21.24
C VAL A 74 -2.20 8.65 -20.55
N ILE A 75 -1.30 8.63 -19.57
CA ILE A 75 -0.79 9.84 -18.91
C ILE A 75 0.68 9.99 -19.34
N GLY A 76 0.98 11.04 -20.10
CA GLY A 76 2.29 11.26 -20.71
C GLY A 76 2.88 12.62 -20.40
N LYS A 77 4.19 12.78 -20.65
CA LYS A 77 4.87 14.07 -20.55
C LYS A 77 5.86 14.28 -21.69
N VAL A 78 5.93 15.52 -22.19
CA VAL A 78 6.85 15.96 -23.24
C VAL A 78 7.79 16.99 -22.66
N ASN A 79 9.10 16.75 -22.76
CA ASN A 79 10.10 17.76 -22.42
C ASN A 79 10.24 18.75 -23.56
N ALA A 80 9.68 19.94 -23.39
CA ALA A 80 9.69 21.00 -24.41
C ALA A 80 11.10 21.55 -24.71
N GLN A 81 12.08 21.31 -23.84
CA GLN A 81 13.48 21.70 -24.12
C GLN A 81 14.16 20.74 -25.10
N GLU A 82 13.73 19.48 -25.13
CA GLU A 82 14.32 18.41 -25.93
C GLU A 82 13.55 18.21 -27.24
N ASP A 83 12.23 18.40 -27.25
CA ASP A 83 11.38 18.20 -28.44
C ASP A 83 10.83 19.49 -29.04
N ARG A 84 11.66 20.15 -29.87
CA ARG A 84 11.29 21.39 -30.56
C ARG A 84 10.19 21.20 -31.62
N ILE A 85 10.03 19.99 -32.15
CA ILE A 85 9.04 19.69 -33.20
C ILE A 85 7.65 19.73 -32.59
N LEU A 86 7.45 19.03 -31.47
CA LEU A 86 6.17 19.04 -30.77
C LEU A 86 5.83 20.43 -30.21
N VAL A 87 6.82 21.18 -29.71
CA VAL A 87 6.63 22.57 -29.27
C VAL A 87 6.11 23.46 -30.40
N THR A 88 6.69 23.34 -31.59
CA THR A 88 6.27 24.12 -32.78
C THR A 88 4.87 23.69 -33.23
N ARG A 89 4.62 22.37 -33.30
CA ARG A 89 3.34 21.80 -33.71
C ARG A 89 2.18 22.27 -32.84
N PHE A 90 2.37 22.25 -31.53
CA PHE A 90 1.32 22.61 -30.55
C PHE A 90 1.42 24.07 -30.07
N ARG A 91 2.37 24.84 -30.59
CA ARG A 91 2.62 26.26 -30.25
C ARG A 91 2.71 26.50 -28.73
N THR A 92 3.34 25.58 -28.01
CA THR A 92 3.44 25.64 -26.55
C THR A 92 4.49 26.68 -26.14
N THR A 93 4.03 27.80 -25.59
CA THR A 93 4.90 28.93 -25.17
C THR A 93 4.91 29.14 -23.66
N THR A 94 3.94 28.56 -22.94
CA THR A 94 3.81 28.62 -21.48
C THR A 94 3.94 27.21 -20.88
N PHE A 95 4.50 27.11 -19.66
CA PHE A 95 4.76 25.82 -19.03
C PHE A 95 4.37 25.81 -17.54
N PRO A 96 3.69 24.75 -17.06
CA PRO A 96 3.23 23.59 -17.82
C PRO A 96 2.05 23.92 -18.75
N THR A 97 2.04 23.35 -19.95
CA THR A 97 0.85 23.30 -20.82
C THR A 97 0.31 21.88 -20.80
N ILE A 98 -0.97 21.70 -20.54
CA ILE A 98 -1.59 20.37 -20.43
C ILE A 98 -2.63 20.24 -21.54
N LEU A 99 -2.46 19.22 -22.37
CA LEU A 99 -3.40 18.87 -23.43
C LEU A 99 -4.05 17.53 -23.10
N TYR A 100 -5.30 17.35 -23.51
CA TYR A 100 -5.94 16.04 -23.44
C TYR A 100 -6.69 15.68 -24.72
N TYR A 101 -6.85 14.39 -24.93
CA TYR A 101 -7.59 13.78 -26.01
C TYR A 101 -8.66 12.89 -25.37
N PRO A 102 -9.95 13.24 -25.47
CA PRO A 102 -11.02 12.34 -25.11
C PRO A 102 -10.89 10.99 -25.82
N LYS A 103 -11.33 9.91 -25.19
CA LYS A 103 -11.39 8.61 -25.86
C LYS A 103 -12.28 8.72 -27.10
N GLY A 104 -11.79 8.29 -28.25
CA GLY A 104 -12.43 8.46 -29.55
C GLY A 104 -11.99 9.69 -30.34
N ALA A 105 -11.25 10.63 -29.74
CA ALA A 105 -10.83 11.87 -30.37
C ALA A 105 -9.38 11.84 -30.85
N THR A 106 -9.14 12.38 -32.04
CA THR A 106 -7.80 12.61 -32.60
C THR A 106 -7.34 14.06 -32.43
N GLU A 107 -8.27 14.96 -32.07
CA GLU A 107 -8.00 16.36 -31.79
C GLU A 107 -7.82 16.58 -30.28
N HIS A 108 -6.90 17.47 -29.94
CA HIS A 108 -6.60 17.82 -28.55
C HIS A 108 -7.50 18.95 -28.06
N GLN A 109 -7.66 19.00 -26.75
CA GLN A 109 -8.24 20.11 -26.03
C GLN A 109 -7.24 20.63 -25.01
N LEU A 110 -7.24 21.95 -24.77
CA LEU A 110 -6.44 22.58 -23.73
C LEU A 110 -7.11 22.30 -22.37
N TYR A 111 -6.33 21.83 -21.40
CA TYR A 111 -6.81 21.72 -20.03
C TYR A 111 -6.62 23.03 -19.28
N GLU A 112 -7.73 23.67 -18.90
CA GLU A 112 -7.75 24.93 -18.13
C GLU A 112 -8.13 24.73 -16.65
N GLY A 113 -8.28 23.46 -16.23
CA GLY A 113 -8.68 23.10 -14.87
C GLY A 113 -7.57 23.27 -13.83
N ARG A 114 -7.90 22.95 -12.59
CA ARG A 114 -6.95 23.05 -11.47
C ARG A 114 -5.88 21.97 -11.57
N HIS A 115 -4.62 22.32 -11.29
CA HIS A 115 -3.51 21.37 -11.27
C HIS A 115 -3.45 20.55 -9.96
N THR A 116 -4.51 19.79 -9.69
CA THR A 116 -4.67 18.90 -8.53
C THR A 116 -5.00 17.49 -9.00
N ILE A 117 -4.59 16.49 -8.21
CA ILE A 117 -4.90 15.08 -8.48
C ILE A 117 -6.40 14.88 -8.68
N ALA A 118 -7.22 15.46 -7.80
CA ALA A 118 -8.67 15.33 -7.85
C ALA A 118 -9.26 15.85 -9.17
N ALA A 119 -8.78 17.01 -9.65
CA ALA A 119 -9.29 17.59 -10.89
C ALA A 119 -8.81 16.84 -12.15
N PHE A 120 -7.61 16.24 -12.13
CA PHE A 120 -7.18 15.35 -13.21
C PHE A 120 -7.96 14.04 -13.22
N VAL A 121 -8.16 13.42 -12.05
CA VAL A 121 -9.00 12.23 -11.91
C VAL A 121 -10.41 12.52 -12.41
N GLU A 122 -11.03 13.62 -11.99
CA GLU A 122 -12.36 14.03 -12.46
C GLU A 122 -12.44 14.15 -13.98
N LEU A 123 -11.44 14.81 -14.61
CA LEU A 123 -11.36 14.92 -16.07
C LEU A 123 -11.27 13.55 -16.76
N ILE A 124 -10.39 12.67 -16.25
CA ILE A 124 -10.16 11.33 -16.80
C ILE A 124 -11.44 10.50 -16.68
N GLU A 125 -12.06 10.47 -15.50
CA GLU A 125 -13.29 9.71 -15.24
C GLU A 125 -14.48 10.23 -16.07
N GLN A 126 -14.55 11.53 -16.36
CA GLN A 126 -15.58 12.09 -17.24
C GLN A 126 -15.52 11.53 -18.67
N HIS A 127 -14.32 11.20 -19.16
CA HIS A 127 -14.11 10.78 -20.56
C HIS A 127 -13.69 9.31 -20.72
N ALA A 128 -13.31 8.64 -19.63
CA ALA A 128 -12.89 7.24 -19.56
C ALA A 128 -13.29 6.62 -18.20
N PRO A 129 -14.60 6.54 -17.90
CA PRO A 129 -15.10 6.16 -16.59
C PRO A 129 -14.68 4.74 -16.18
N THR A 130 -14.33 4.57 -14.90
CA THR A 130 -14.05 3.26 -14.29
C THR A 130 -14.76 3.09 -12.94
N SER A 131 -15.05 1.83 -12.60
CA SER A 131 -15.54 1.46 -11.27
C SER A 131 -14.42 1.38 -10.22
N TRP A 132 -13.16 1.46 -10.64
CA TRP A 132 -12.00 1.37 -9.76
C TRP A 132 -10.82 2.20 -10.27
N VAL A 133 -10.29 3.06 -9.38
CA VAL A 133 -9.04 3.81 -9.55
C VAL A 133 -8.08 3.37 -8.46
N ARG A 134 -6.86 2.99 -8.84
CA ARG A 134 -5.85 2.57 -7.87
C ARG A 134 -5.59 3.72 -6.89
N ARG A 135 -5.64 3.43 -5.59
CA ARG A 135 -5.19 4.39 -4.57
C ARG A 135 -3.68 4.34 -4.45
N ILE A 136 -3.11 5.50 -4.22
CA ILE A 136 -1.68 5.70 -4.01
C ILE A 136 -1.51 6.35 -2.64
N PHE A 137 -0.69 5.70 -1.83
CA PHE A 137 -0.36 5.98 -0.44
C PHE A 137 1.09 6.45 -0.28
N THR A 138 2.01 6.01 -1.15
CA THR A 138 3.39 6.53 -1.12
C THR A 138 3.42 8.01 -1.52
N LYS A 139 4.12 8.81 -0.71
CA LYS A 139 4.34 10.23 -0.99
C LYS A 139 5.50 10.42 -1.96
N GLU A 140 5.24 11.06 -3.11
CA GLU A 140 6.30 11.44 -4.04
C GLU A 140 7.05 12.68 -3.54
N LEU A 141 8.37 12.57 -3.44
CA LEU A 141 9.24 13.68 -3.08
C LEU A 141 10.01 14.21 -4.28
N ASN A 142 10.32 15.50 -4.22
CA ASN A 142 11.11 16.23 -5.19
C ASN A 142 11.88 17.35 -4.49
N SER A 143 12.68 18.11 -5.25
CA SER A 143 13.46 19.24 -4.75
C SER A 143 12.65 20.30 -3.97
N THR A 144 11.34 20.42 -4.21
CA THR A 144 10.50 21.45 -3.60
C THR A 144 9.83 21.02 -2.30
N ASN A 145 9.58 19.72 -2.10
CA ASN A 145 8.84 19.21 -0.94
C ASN A 145 9.66 18.28 -0.05
N PHE A 146 10.89 17.95 -0.46
CA PHE A 146 11.75 17.00 0.24
C PHE A 146 12.04 17.46 1.66
N ASP A 147 12.61 18.66 1.84
CA ASP A 147 13.01 19.14 3.16
C ASP A 147 11.81 19.32 4.08
N GLN A 148 10.69 19.87 3.56
CA GLN A 148 9.46 20.00 4.32
C GLN A 148 8.95 18.66 4.85
N THR A 149 9.16 17.57 4.11
CA THR A 149 8.67 16.24 4.51
C THR A 149 9.68 15.50 5.38
N VAL A 150 10.93 15.41 4.93
CA VAL A 150 11.96 14.58 5.54
C VAL A 150 12.50 15.23 6.82
N MET A 151 12.65 16.56 6.82
CA MET A 151 13.22 17.31 7.95
C MET A 151 12.18 17.67 9.02
N ASP A 152 10.90 17.34 8.81
CA ASP A 152 9.84 17.54 9.81
C ASP A 152 10.14 16.71 11.08
N LYS A 153 10.43 17.41 12.18
CA LYS A 153 10.82 16.80 13.46
C LYS A 153 9.71 16.00 14.12
N ASP A 154 8.46 16.14 13.68
CA ASP A 154 7.35 15.37 14.21
C ASP A 154 7.13 14.04 13.46
N LYS A 155 7.85 13.85 12.34
CA LYS A 155 7.67 12.69 11.44
C LYS A 155 8.84 11.70 11.51
N PHE A 156 8.47 10.43 11.46
CA PHE A 156 9.31 9.36 10.96
C PHE A 156 9.10 9.21 9.46
N VAL A 157 10.17 9.06 8.69
CA VAL A 157 10.09 8.95 7.23
C VAL A 157 10.87 7.73 6.75
N MET A 158 10.18 6.79 6.11
CA MET A 158 10.82 5.75 5.31
C MET A 158 10.87 6.25 3.86
N LEU A 159 12.07 6.46 3.33
CA LEU A 159 12.27 7.03 2.00
C LEU A 159 12.95 6.04 1.07
N GLN A 160 12.31 5.73 -0.05
CA GLN A 160 12.89 5.00 -1.15
C GLN A 160 13.49 5.96 -2.19
N PHE A 161 14.80 5.86 -2.41
CA PHE A 161 15.46 6.43 -3.58
C PHE A 161 15.38 5.41 -4.71
N TYR A 162 14.90 5.83 -5.87
CA TYR A 162 14.71 4.96 -7.03
C TYR A 162 15.10 5.67 -8.33
N ASN A 163 15.24 4.86 -9.37
CA ASN A 163 15.45 5.28 -10.74
C ASN A 163 14.33 4.73 -11.62
N THR A 164 13.94 5.48 -12.64
CA THR A 164 12.90 5.06 -13.58
C THR A 164 13.47 4.34 -14.80
N THR A 165 14.67 4.70 -15.25
CA THR A 165 15.33 4.12 -16.42
C THR A 165 16.11 2.86 -16.02
N ASP A 166 15.88 1.76 -16.74
CA ASP A 166 16.60 0.48 -16.61
C ASP A 166 16.74 -0.11 -15.18
N CYS A 167 15.90 0.31 -14.22
CA CYS A 167 15.90 -0.22 -12.86
C CYS A 167 14.81 -1.29 -12.65
N TYR A 168 15.06 -2.52 -13.11
CA TYR A 168 14.14 -3.65 -12.89
C TYR A 168 13.81 -3.87 -11.39
N LYS A 169 14.81 -3.74 -10.51
CA LYS A 169 14.63 -3.91 -9.06
C LYS A 169 13.70 -2.84 -8.47
N CYS A 170 13.80 -1.59 -8.93
CA CYS A 170 12.92 -0.50 -8.51
C CYS A 170 11.47 -0.79 -8.91
N LYS A 171 11.27 -1.19 -10.17
CA LYS A 171 9.95 -1.55 -10.72
C LYS A 171 9.32 -2.71 -9.94
N LYS A 172 10.11 -3.74 -9.62
CA LYS A 172 9.66 -4.91 -8.86
C LYS A 172 9.31 -4.58 -7.41
N LEU A 173 10.04 -3.68 -6.76
CA LEU A 173 9.79 -3.28 -5.36
C LEU A 173 8.57 -2.36 -5.22
N GLN A 174 8.20 -1.62 -6.27
CA GLN A 174 7.14 -0.63 -6.20
C GLN A 174 5.79 -1.14 -5.63
N PRO A 175 5.20 -2.26 -6.08
CA PRO A 175 3.93 -2.75 -5.52
C PRO A 175 4.06 -3.12 -4.03
N ASP A 176 5.17 -3.75 -3.65
CA ASP A 176 5.45 -4.13 -2.26
C ASP A 176 5.60 -2.90 -1.36
N TYR A 177 6.30 -1.87 -1.83
CA TYR A 177 6.51 -0.62 -1.10
C TYR A 177 5.22 0.21 -0.99
N GLU A 178 4.34 0.13 -1.99
CA GLU A 178 3.01 0.74 -1.95
C GLU A 178 2.12 0.11 -0.87
N MET A 179 2.15 -1.21 -0.73
CA MET A 179 1.45 -1.94 0.33
C MET A 179 1.96 -1.57 1.73
N VAL A 180 3.26 -1.30 1.87
CA VAL A 180 3.82 -0.77 3.14
C VAL A 180 3.27 0.64 3.41
N ALA A 181 3.21 1.51 2.40
CA ALA A 181 2.63 2.84 2.57
C ALA A 181 1.13 2.80 2.94
N GLU A 182 0.37 1.91 2.31
CA GLU A 182 -1.02 1.63 2.67
C GLU A 182 -1.12 1.19 4.14
N THR A 183 -0.27 0.27 4.57
CA THR A 183 -0.26 -0.27 5.94
C THR A 183 -0.15 0.82 7.02
N PHE A 184 0.54 1.93 6.72
CA PHE A 184 0.74 3.03 7.67
C PHE A 184 -0.03 4.30 7.30
N HIS A 185 -0.98 4.26 6.37
CA HIS A 185 -1.63 5.48 5.88
C HIS A 185 -2.41 6.26 6.97
N ASN A 186 -2.85 5.58 8.03
CA ASN A 186 -3.53 6.18 9.18
C ASN A 186 -2.57 6.66 10.28
N GLU A 187 -1.29 6.29 10.22
CA GLU A 187 -0.30 6.71 11.20
C GLU A 187 0.19 8.12 10.88
N ARG A 188 -0.41 9.13 11.51
CA ARG A 188 -0.16 10.56 11.23
C ARG A 188 1.30 10.99 11.39
N THR A 189 2.11 10.24 12.13
CA THR A 189 3.53 10.55 12.39
C THR A 189 4.49 9.78 11.49
N ILE A 190 3.99 8.89 10.63
CA ILE A 190 4.80 8.05 9.75
C ILE A 190 4.53 8.47 8.31
N VAL A 191 5.60 8.66 7.53
CA VAL A 191 5.51 8.94 6.10
C VAL A 191 6.31 7.88 5.36
N VAL A 192 5.64 7.14 4.48
CA VAL A 192 6.30 6.27 3.52
C VAL A 192 6.38 7.02 2.19
N ALA A 193 7.59 7.35 1.78
CA ALA A 193 7.88 8.25 0.68
C ALA A 193 8.85 7.63 -0.32
N ARG A 194 8.90 8.19 -1.52
CA ARG A 194 9.84 7.82 -2.57
C ARG A 194 10.32 9.06 -3.35
N VAL A 195 11.50 8.97 -3.97
CA VAL A 195 12.09 10.04 -4.80
C VAL A 195 12.84 9.46 -5.99
N ASP A 196 12.55 9.96 -7.19
CA ASP A 196 13.29 9.64 -8.42
C ASP A 196 14.61 10.41 -8.45
N THR A 197 15.74 9.72 -8.37
CA THR A 197 17.07 10.36 -8.38
C THR A 197 17.61 10.66 -9.77
N GLU A 198 17.00 10.15 -10.84
CA GLU A 198 17.30 10.60 -12.21
C GLU A 198 16.72 12.00 -12.46
N MET A 199 15.52 12.24 -11.92
CA MET A 199 14.86 13.54 -12.00
C MET A 199 15.38 14.53 -10.96
N HIS A 200 15.79 14.02 -9.78
CA HIS A 200 16.30 14.81 -8.66
C HIS A 200 17.70 14.34 -8.21
N PRO A 201 18.73 14.43 -9.08
CA PRO A 201 20.07 13.94 -8.78
C PRO A 201 20.74 14.66 -7.62
N GLU A 202 20.38 15.91 -7.34
CA GLU A 202 20.84 16.67 -6.17
C GLU A 202 20.44 16.01 -4.86
N ILE A 203 19.25 15.40 -4.80
CA ILE A 203 18.77 14.67 -3.62
C ILE A 203 19.57 13.36 -3.47
N GLY A 204 19.78 12.63 -4.57
CA GLY A 204 20.61 11.41 -4.54
C GLY A 204 22.04 11.68 -4.08
N LYS A 205 22.67 12.75 -4.60
CA LYS A 205 24.01 13.19 -4.20
C LYS A 205 24.11 13.57 -2.73
N ARG A 206 23.09 14.25 -2.19
CA ARG A 206 23.07 14.67 -0.78
C ARG A 206 23.20 13.52 0.21
N PHE A 207 22.76 12.32 -0.17
CA PHE A 207 22.78 11.12 0.67
C PHE A 207 23.70 10.03 0.11
N ASP A 208 24.61 10.39 -0.80
CA ASP A 208 25.60 9.48 -1.42
C ASP A 208 24.96 8.22 -2.03
N ILE A 209 23.79 8.38 -2.66
CA ILE A 209 23.05 7.27 -3.26
C ILE A 209 23.70 6.89 -4.60
N THR A 210 24.33 5.71 -4.61
CA THR A 210 25.01 5.17 -5.80
C THR A 210 24.34 3.92 -6.36
N GLN A 211 23.42 3.30 -5.60
CA GLN A 211 22.77 2.04 -5.94
C GLN A 211 21.26 2.14 -5.72
N HIS A 212 20.49 1.50 -6.59
CA HIS A 212 19.02 1.57 -6.59
C HIS A 212 18.35 0.17 -6.63
N PRO A 213 17.17 0.02 -6.00
CA PRO A 213 16.56 0.96 -5.06
C PRO A 213 17.33 1.03 -3.74
N ARG A 214 17.23 2.16 -3.04
CA ARG A 214 17.80 2.34 -1.70
C ARG A 214 16.74 2.87 -0.74
N ILE A 215 16.66 2.31 0.46
CA ILE A 215 15.72 2.77 1.49
C ILE A 215 16.51 3.37 2.65
N MET A 216 16.14 4.58 3.05
CA MET A 216 16.64 5.22 4.26
C MET A 216 15.50 5.47 5.24
N TRP A 217 15.85 5.41 6.52
CA TRP A 217 14.95 5.69 7.63
C TRP A 217 15.37 6.97 8.34
N PHE A 218 14.45 7.92 8.47
CA PHE A 218 14.65 9.19 9.14
C PHE A 218 13.77 9.22 10.39
N THR A 219 14.36 9.52 11.54
CA THR A 219 13.63 9.63 12.81
C THR A 219 13.35 11.08 13.15
N ARG A 220 12.62 11.34 14.24
CA ARG A 220 12.42 12.68 14.78
C ARG A 220 13.75 13.36 15.13
N ASP A 221 14.67 12.59 15.72
CA ASP A 221 15.96 13.10 16.23
C ASP A 221 17.12 12.92 15.26
N ASN A 222 16.98 12.10 14.21
CA ASN A 222 18.01 11.87 13.20
C ASN A 222 17.47 12.13 11.79
N LYS A 223 17.73 13.35 11.31
CA LYS A 223 17.41 13.80 9.95
C LYS A 223 18.54 13.59 8.93
N ARG A 224 19.68 13.04 9.33
CA ARG A 224 20.70 12.54 8.39
C ARG A 224 20.27 11.21 7.77
N GLY A 225 19.37 10.50 8.45
CA GLY A 225 18.83 9.22 8.02
C GLY A 225 19.83 8.09 8.24
N ILE A 226 19.30 6.87 8.37
CA ILE A 226 20.09 5.64 8.44
C ILE A 226 19.69 4.68 7.32
N PRO A 227 20.65 4.03 6.66
CA PRO A 227 20.39 2.92 5.75
C PRO A 227 19.48 1.83 6.36
N TYR A 228 18.39 1.47 5.69
CA TYR A 228 17.65 0.24 5.99
C TYR A 228 18.37 -1.01 5.45
N GLN A 229 18.88 -1.87 6.33
CA GLN A 229 19.80 -2.95 5.97
C GLN A 229 19.13 -4.32 5.76
N SER A 230 17.86 -4.47 6.15
CA SER A 230 17.13 -5.74 6.06
C SER A 230 16.55 -5.97 4.65
N ALA A 231 15.92 -7.13 4.44
CA ALA A 231 15.26 -7.44 3.18
C ALA A 231 14.14 -6.42 2.86
N MET A 232 14.08 -5.96 1.61
CA MET A 232 13.03 -5.04 1.11
C MET A 232 11.78 -5.84 0.71
N LYS A 233 11.22 -6.58 1.68
CA LYS A 233 9.97 -7.32 1.55
C LYS A 233 8.91 -6.64 2.44
N PRO A 234 7.61 -6.70 2.08
CA PRO A 234 6.56 -5.98 2.80
C PRO A 234 6.56 -6.25 4.30
N ALA A 235 6.57 -7.53 4.72
CA ALA A 235 6.54 -7.92 6.13
C ALA A 235 7.72 -7.33 6.92
N GLN A 236 8.95 -7.44 6.41
CA GLN A 236 10.14 -6.92 7.09
C GLN A 236 10.14 -5.39 7.21
N LEU A 237 9.63 -4.68 6.20
CA LEU A 237 9.49 -3.22 6.25
C LEU A 237 8.41 -2.81 7.28
N VAL A 238 7.28 -3.52 7.32
CA VAL A 238 6.22 -3.32 8.31
C VAL A 238 6.72 -3.58 9.73
N ASP A 239 7.38 -4.72 9.94
CA ASP A 239 7.97 -5.09 11.24
C ASP A 239 8.98 -4.05 11.70
N PHE A 240 9.84 -3.57 10.79
CA PHE A 240 10.78 -2.50 11.08
C PHE A 240 10.08 -1.21 11.50
N ILE A 241 9.10 -0.73 10.74
CA ILE A 241 8.37 0.50 11.08
C ILE A 241 7.64 0.34 12.42
N ASN A 242 6.96 -0.80 12.64
CA ASN A 242 6.29 -1.12 13.90
C ASN A 242 7.25 -1.07 15.08
N HIS A 243 8.43 -1.69 14.95
CA HIS A 243 9.44 -1.67 15.99
C HIS A 243 9.98 -0.26 16.25
N GLN A 244 10.29 0.50 15.20
CA GLN A 244 10.86 1.85 15.33
C GLN A 244 9.86 2.88 15.86
N CYS A 245 8.58 2.72 15.53
CA CYS A 245 7.53 3.68 15.87
C CYS A 245 6.63 3.22 17.02
N HIS A 246 6.87 2.04 17.59
CA HIS A 246 6.01 1.34 18.55
C HIS A 246 4.54 1.29 18.09
N THR A 247 4.33 1.01 16.80
CA THR A 247 3.02 0.74 16.22
C THR A 247 2.79 -0.77 16.10
N ALA A 248 1.57 -1.17 15.77
CA ALA A 248 1.16 -2.57 15.77
C ALA A 248 0.28 -2.89 14.56
N ARG A 249 0.74 -2.49 13.37
CA ARG A 249 0.02 -2.65 12.10
C ARG A 249 0.32 -4.00 11.44
N GLU A 250 -0.66 -4.54 10.74
CA GLU A 250 -0.49 -5.66 9.82
C GLU A 250 -0.70 -5.19 8.37
N LEU A 251 -0.22 -5.98 7.40
CA LEU A 251 -0.35 -5.63 5.97
C LEU A 251 -1.82 -5.34 5.61
N GLY A 252 -2.05 -4.21 4.94
CA GLY A 252 -3.38 -3.71 4.62
C GLY A 252 -3.97 -2.75 5.68
N GLY A 253 -3.19 -2.39 6.72
CA GLY A 253 -3.52 -1.32 7.66
C GLY A 253 -4.31 -1.77 8.90
N GLY A 254 -4.60 -3.06 9.01
CA GLY A 254 -5.21 -3.66 10.21
C GLY A 254 -4.34 -3.52 11.46
N LEU A 255 -4.92 -3.83 12.62
CA LEU A 255 -4.24 -3.79 13.90
C LEU A 255 -4.02 -5.20 14.42
N THR A 256 -2.78 -5.50 14.80
CA THR A 256 -2.43 -6.76 15.46
C THR A 256 -2.95 -6.80 16.90
N SER A 257 -2.86 -7.96 17.54
CA SER A 257 -3.19 -8.14 18.97
C SER A 257 -2.31 -7.34 19.94
N GLN A 258 -1.21 -6.74 19.46
CA GLN A 258 -0.34 -5.88 20.26
C GLN A 258 -0.80 -4.42 20.29
N ALA A 259 -1.72 -4.02 19.40
CA ALA A 259 -2.15 -2.64 19.30
C ALA A 259 -2.84 -2.17 20.58
N GLY A 260 -2.39 -1.01 21.10
CA GLY A 260 -2.92 -0.42 22.32
C GLY A 260 -2.33 -0.99 23.60
N ARG A 261 -1.64 -2.12 23.53
CA ARG A 261 -1.01 -2.76 24.69
C ARG A 261 0.25 -2.02 25.09
N MET A 262 0.55 -2.07 26.39
CA MET A 262 1.75 -1.50 26.97
C MET A 262 2.48 -2.61 27.72
N VAL A 263 3.68 -2.97 27.27
CA VAL A 263 4.41 -4.15 27.79
C VAL A 263 4.64 -4.06 29.30
N GLU A 264 4.97 -2.87 29.80
CA GLU A 264 5.17 -2.63 31.22
C GLU A 264 3.88 -2.80 32.03
N MET A 265 2.74 -2.36 31.49
CA MET A 265 1.44 -2.58 32.14
C MET A 265 0.99 -4.04 32.05
N ASP A 266 1.23 -4.69 30.92
CA ASP A 266 0.94 -6.10 30.73
C ASP A 266 1.70 -6.97 31.72
N ALA A 267 2.95 -6.62 32.02
CA ALA A 267 3.75 -7.30 33.04
C ALA A 267 3.13 -7.13 34.44
N VAL A 268 2.66 -5.93 34.78
CA VAL A 268 1.95 -5.68 36.06
C VAL A 268 0.66 -6.50 36.13
N VAL A 269 -0.15 -6.48 35.08
CA VAL A 269 -1.41 -7.25 34.99
C VAL A 269 -1.15 -8.75 34.99
N SER A 270 -0.02 -9.22 34.45
CA SER A 270 0.33 -10.65 34.43
C SER A 270 0.92 -11.15 35.74
N ASN A 271 1.57 -10.28 36.53
CA ASN A 271 2.10 -10.58 37.86
C ASN A 271 1.04 -10.48 38.97
N PHE A 272 -0.24 -10.56 38.59
CA PHE A 272 -1.41 -10.51 39.46
C PHE A 272 -1.48 -11.74 40.37
N ILE A 273 -0.73 -11.75 41.47
CA ILE A 273 -0.57 -12.96 42.30
C ILE A 273 -1.02 -12.77 43.77
N ALA A 274 -1.39 -11.55 44.22
CA ALA A 274 -1.75 -11.32 45.63
C ALA A 274 -3.11 -10.64 45.86
N SER A 275 -3.31 -9.41 45.37
CA SER A 275 -4.57 -8.69 45.48
C SER A 275 -4.71 -7.62 44.38
N ILE A 276 -5.95 -7.23 44.07
CA ILE A 276 -6.23 -6.12 43.13
C ILE A 276 -5.58 -4.81 43.59
N ALA A 277 -5.51 -4.58 44.91
CA ALA A 277 -4.89 -3.39 45.50
C ALA A 277 -3.38 -3.34 45.26
N ASP A 278 -2.68 -4.49 45.33
CA ASP A 278 -1.24 -4.55 45.06
C ASP A 278 -0.93 -4.27 43.59
N VAL A 279 -1.78 -4.77 42.69
CA VAL A 279 -1.64 -4.52 41.24
C VAL A 279 -1.94 -3.08 40.90
N GLN A 280 -2.96 -2.47 41.50
CA GLN A 280 -3.23 -1.03 41.36
C GLN A 280 -2.00 -0.20 41.77
N LYS A 281 -1.42 -0.49 42.93
CA LYS A 281 -0.24 0.21 43.45
C LYS A 281 0.98 0.08 42.52
N GLU A 282 1.22 -1.10 41.94
CA GLU A 282 2.33 -1.27 40.99
C GLU A 282 2.04 -0.61 39.63
N ALA A 283 0.80 -0.66 39.16
CA ALA A 283 0.37 -0.01 37.93
C ALA A 283 0.47 1.52 38.02
N GLU A 284 0.20 2.11 39.19
CA GLU A 284 0.44 3.53 39.46
C GLU A 284 1.92 3.89 39.33
N LYS A 285 2.82 3.11 39.92
CA LYS A 285 4.28 3.33 39.77
C LYS A 285 4.71 3.25 38.31
N VAL A 286 4.17 2.29 37.54
CA VAL A 286 4.46 2.16 36.11
C VAL A 286 3.90 3.36 35.33
N LYS A 287 2.67 3.79 35.63
CA LYS A 287 2.05 4.99 35.04
C LYS A 287 2.88 6.25 35.31
N GLU A 288 3.33 6.46 36.54
CA GLU A 288 4.20 7.59 36.91
C GLU A 288 5.54 7.55 36.20
N LYS A 289 6.21 6.38 36.15
CA LYS A 289 7.47 6.20 35.40
C LYS A 289 7.33 6.46 33.91
N MET A 290 6.13 6.27 33.36
CA MET A 290 5.80 6.54 31.97
C MET A 290 5.28 7.95 31.73
N ALA A 291 4.95 8.72 32.77
CA ALA A 291 4.52 10.10 32.64
C ALA A 291 5.62 10.93 31.97
N GLY A 292 5.29 11.62 30.88
CA GLY A 292 6.24 12.41 30.10
C GLY A 292 7.04 11.63 29.04
N ARG A 293 6.90 10.30 28.94
CA ARG A 293 7.45 9.54 27.79
C ARG A 293 6.54 9.70 26.58
N GLN A 294 7.11 9.99 25.41
CA GLN A 294 6.38 9.86 24.13
C GLN A 294 6.25 8.38 23.77
N HIS A 295 5.22 7.71 24.28
CA HIS A 295 4.85 6.35 23.85
C HIS A 295 3.55 6.42 23.04
N PRO A 296 3.43 5.79 21.86
CA PRO A 296 2.22 5.85 21.03
C PRO A 296 0.95 5.32 21.73
N HIS A 297 1.13 4.50 22.76
CA HIS A 297 0.06 3.94 23.57
C HIS A 297 -0.05 4.56 24.98
N SER A 298 0.68 5.64 25.29
CA SER A 298 0.64 6.29 26.62
C SER A 298 -0.78 6.68 27.05
N ASN A 299 -1.64 7.01 26.10
CA ASN A 299 -3.04 7.40 26.32
C ASN A 299 -3.93 6.23 26.79
N TYR A 300 -3.47 4.98 26.65
CA TYR A 300 -4.20 3.80 27.14
C TYR A 300 -3.87 3.45 28.59
N SER A 301 -2.85 4.07 29.19
CA SER A 301 -2.52 3.86 30.61
C SER A 301 -3.70 4.15 31.54
N SER A 302 -4.51 5.18 31.25
CA SER A 302 -5.74 5.48 31.97
C SER A 302 -6.79 4.38 31.83
N PHE A 303 -6.88 3.72 30.67
CA PHE A 303 -7.78 2.60 30.45
C PHE A 303 -7.35 1.36 31.23
N TYR A 304 -6.05 1.05 31.31
CA TYR A 304 -5.56 -0.02 32.20
C TYR A 304 -5.97 0.23 33.65
N MET A 305 -5.82 1.47 34.13
CA MET A 305 -6.21 1.83 35.50
C MET A 305 -7.73 1.77 35.73
N ASP A 306 -8.53 2.23 34.76
CA ASP A 306 -10.00 2.14 34.82
C ASP A 306 -10.46 0.69 34.98
N ILE A 307 -9.88 -0.22 34.20
CA ILE A 307 -10.21 -1.65 34.30
C ILE A 307 -9.79 -2.23 35.65
N LEU A 308 -8.61 -1.87 36.17
CA LEU A 308 -8.17 -2.31 37.50
C LEU A 308 -9.11 -1.84 38.61
N ASP A 309 -9.56 -0.57 38.57
CA ASP A 309 -10.52 -0.01 39.54
C ASP A 309 -11.87 -0.74 39.48
N ARG A 310 -12.38 -0.93 38.27
CA ARG A 310 -13.68 -1.56 38.05
C ARG A 310 -13.67 -3.04 38.44
N ILE A 311 -12.55 -3.75 38.23
CA ILE A 311 -12.38 -5.15 38.68
C ILE A 311 -12.43 -5.22 40.21
N GLY A 312 -11.79 -4.26 40.90
CA GLY A 312 -11.86 -4.19 42.36
C GLY A 312 -13.27 -4.00 42.90
N SER A 313 -14.14 -3.33 42.14
CA SER A 313 -15.52 -3.03 42.55
C SER A 313 -16.57 -4.04 42.08
N HIS A 314 -16.39 -4.65 40.90
CA HIS A 314 -17.43 -5.45 40.23
C HIS A 314 -17.01 -6.89 39.91
N GLY A 315 -15.78 -7.29 40.27
CA GLY A 315 -15.27 -8.62 39.96
C GLY A 315 -14.75 -8.77 38.53
N TYR A 316 -14.19 -9.94 38.22
CA TYR A 316 -13.47 -10.17 36.97
C TYR A 316 -14.40 -10.42 35.77
N GLU A 317 -15.64 -10.82 36.02
CA GLU A 317 -16.66 -11.11 35.02
C GLU A 317 -16.92 -9.90 34.11
N LEU A 318 -16.68 -8.68 34.61
CA LEU A 318 -16.81 -7.44 33.84
C LEU A 318 -15.92 -7.44 32.59
N VAL A 319 -14.73 -8.05 32.65
CA VAL A 319 -13.76 -8.04 31.54
C VAL A 319 -14.34 -8.79 30.34
N THR A 320 -14.96 -9.94 30.58
CA THR A 320 -15.59 -10.75 29.53
C THR A 320 -16.82 -10.03 28.96
N MET A 321 -17.61 -9.38 29.82
CA MET A 321 -18.76 -8.58 29.40
C MET A 321 -18.33 -7.41 28.50
N GLU A 322 -17.29 -6.66 28.87
CA GLU A 322 -16.79 -5.55 28.07
C GLU A 322 -16.22 -5.97 26.72
N ILE A 323 -15.44 -7.06 26.70
CA ILE A 323 -14.93 -7.63 25.44
C ILE A 323 -16.12 -7.89 24.50
N THR A 324 -17.17 -8.52 25.02
CA THR A 324 -18.38 -8.83 24.26
C THR A 324 -19.09 -7.56 23.78
N ASN A 325 -19.23 -6.54 24.63
CA ASN A 325 -19.87 -5.27 24.28
C ASN A 325 -19.11 -4.52 23.16
N PHE A 326 -17.78 -4.46 23.25
CA PHE A 326 -16.96 -3.84 22.21
C PHE A 326 -16.97 -4.64 20.91
N GLN A 327 -16.92 -5.97 20.98
CA GLN A 327 -17.05 -6.83 19.80
C GLN A 327 -18.42 -6.68 19.12
N ASN A 328 -19.50 -6.62 19.90
CA ASN A 328 -20.85 -6.36 19.36
C ASN A 328 -20.94 -4.99 18.71
N SER A 329 -20.31 -3.96 19.30
CA SER A 329 -20.24 -2.61 18.72
C SER A 329 -19.48 -2.61 17.39
N LEU A 330 -18.37 -3.36 17.31
CA LEU A 330 -17.59 -3.55 16.09
C LEU A 330 -18.38 -4.29 15.00
N ALA A 331 -19.21 -5.27 15.38
CA ALA A 331 -19.99 -6.09 14.44
C ALA A 331 -21.25 -5.38 13.91
N THR A 332 -21.96 -4.64 14.77
CA THR A 332 -23.26 -4.02 14.44
C THR A 332 -23.14 -2.68 13.72
N SER A 333 -21.97 -2.03 13.74
CA SER A 333 -21.78 -0.68 13.23
C SER A 333 -20.68 -0.49 12.16
N PRO A 334 -20.55 -1.35 11.12
CA PRO A 334 -19.43 -1.23 10.17
C PRO A 334 -19.40 0.08 9.37
N LYS A 335 -20.57 0.71 9.13
CA LYS A 335 -20.71 1.94 8.33
C LYS A 335 -20.95 3.21 9.14
N SER A 336 -21.26 3.10 10.43
CA SER A 336 -21.59 4.25 11.30
C SER A 336 -20.43 4.68 12.21
N LEU A 337 -19.44 3.81 12.45
CA LEU A 337 -18.25 4.14 13.22
C LEU A 337 -17.16 4.73 12.32
N SER A 338 -16.65 5.90 12.69
CA SER A 338 -15.41 6.44 12.11
C SER A 338 -14.26 5.46 12.35
N GLU A 339 -13.32 5.39 11.41
CA GLU A 339 -12.16 4.50 11.48
C GLU A 339 -11.35 4.65 12.78
N GLU A 340 -11.16 5.89 13.26
CA GLU A 340 -10.47 6.19 14.52
C GLU A 340 -11.15 5.54 15.74
N LYS A 341 -12.48 5.60 15.81
CA LYS A 341 -13.27 4.94 16.88
C LYS A 341 -13.17 3.42 16.78
N ARG A 342 -13.19 2.87 15.57
CA ARG A 342 -13.06 1.42 15.36
C ARG A 342 -11.69 0.93 15.84
N GLU A 343 -10.63 1.65 15.51
CA GLU A 343 -9.28 1.35 16.00
C GLU A 343 -9.16 1.46 17.51
N ASP A 344 -9.77 2.48 18.13
CA ASP A 344 -9.79 2.62 19.59
C ASP A 344 -10.46 1.42 20.27
N LEU A 345 -11.61 0.97 19.76
CA LEU A 345 -12.29 -0.21 20.28
C LEU A 345 -11.44 -1.47 20.15
N VAL A 346 -10.78 -1.69 19.01
CA VAL A 346 -9.88 -2.84 18.83
C VAL A 346 -8.72 -2.80 19.84
N LYS A 347 -8.11 -1.63 20.05
CA LYS A 347 -7.04 -1.43 21.03
C LYS A 347 -7.51 -1.74 22.45
N ARG A 348 -8.71 -1.28 22.85
CA ARG A 348 -9.32 -1.60 24.14
C ARG A 348 -9.59 -3.10 24.31
N VAL A 349 -10.12 -3.76 23.27
CA VAL A 349 -10.32 -5.23 23.29
C VAL A 349 -9.00 -5.96 23.47
N ASN A 350 -7.93 -5.54 22.79
CA ASN A 350 -6.61 -6.13 22.95
C ASN A 350 -6.08 -6.01 24.39
N ILE A 351 -6.27 -4.85 25.02
CA ILE A 351 -5.91 -4.63 26.44
C ILE A 351 -6.74 -5.54 27.36
N LEU A 352 -8.07 -5.57 27.20
CA LEU A 352 -8.95 -6.41 28.02
C LEU A 352 -8.60 -7.91 27.92
N ARG A 353 -8.12 -8.38 26.76
CA ARG A 353 -7.65 -9.75 26.59
C ARG A 353 -6.42 -10.09 27.43
N VAL A 354 -5.60 -9.10 27.80
CA VAL A 354 -4.49 -9.29 28.75
C VAL A 354 -5.04 -9.62 30.14
N PHE A 355 -6.01 -8.83 30.61
CA PHE A 355 -6.71 -9.08 31.88
C PHE A 355 -7.43 -10.43 31.88
N GLN A 356 -8.14 -10.76 30.81
CA GLN A 356 -8.82 -12.04 30.65
C GLN A 356 -7.83 -13.22 30.72
N LYS A 357 -6.67 -13.10 30.06
CA LYS A 357 -5.62 -14.14 30.09
C LYS A 357 -5.02 -14.29 31.49
N ALA A 358 -4.69 -13.18 32.16
CA ALA A 358 -4.15 -13.18 33.51
C ALA A 358 -5.13 -13.87 34.49
N TYR A 359 -6.41 -13.51 34.42
CA TYR A 359 -7.47 -14.13 35.24
C TYR A 359 -7.58 -15.64 35.00
N ARG A 360 -7.63 -16.07 33.74
CA ARG A 360 -7.72 -17.50 33.37
C ARG A 360 -6.53 -18.31 33.86
N THR A 361 -5.34 -17.72 33.85
CA THR A 361 -4.12 -18.39 34.36
C THR A 361 -4.19 -18.58 35.87
N GLN A 362 -4.77 -17.62 36.60
CA GLN A 362 -4.89 -17.68 38.06
C GLN A 362 -6.03 -18.58 38.55
N PHE A 363 -7.14 -18.66 37.81
CA PHE A 363 -8.32 -19.46 38.20
C PHE A 363 -8.75 -20.49 37.14
N PRO A 364 -7.94 -21.53 36.87
CA PRO A 364 -8.26 -22.54 35.85
C PRO A 364 -9.57 -23.29 36.12
N LYS A 365 -9.94 -23.45 37.40
CA LYS A 365 -11.12 -24.25 37.83
C LYS A 365 -12.47 -23.59 37.58
N LEU A 366 -12.50 -22.31 37.18
CA LEU A 366 -13.73 -21.61 36.78
C LEU A 366 -14.04 -21.75 35.28
N GLN A 367 -13.28 -22.58 34.55
CA GLN A 367 -13.45 -22.76 33.10
C GLN A 367 -14.62 -23.67 32.69
N ASP A 368 -15.22 -24.43 33.60
CA ASP A 368 -16.33 -25.34 33.28
C ASP A 368 -17.70 -24.68 33.49
N SER A 369 -18.13 -23.90 32.51
CA SER A 369 -19.57 -23.85 32.18
C SER A 369 -19.90 -23.28 30.80
N ASN A 370 -18.98 -22.64 30.06
CA ASN A 370 -19.23 -22.20 28.68
C ASN A 370 -17.94 -21.76 27.94
N SER A 371 -17.08 -22.69 27.50
CA SER A 371 -16.19 -22.41 26.35
C SER A 371 -15.41 -23.64 25.89
N GLU A 372 -15.74 -24.11 24.69
CA GLU A 372 -14.84 -24.48 23.56
C GLU A 372 -15.77 -25.08 22.50
N GLU A 373 -16.06 -24.42 21.38
CA GLU A 373 -15.24 -24.41 20.16
C GLU A 373 -15.53 -23.18 19.27
N ASN A 374 -14.56 -22.86 18.41
CA ASN A 374 -14.51 -21.82 17.37
C ASN A 374 -14.01 -20.41 17.76
N MET A 375 -12.76 -20.36 18.22
CA MET A 375 -11.82 -19.35 17.71
C MET A 375 -10.75 -20.07 16.88
N GLY A 376 -11.09 -20.39 15.64
CA GLY A 376 -10.09 -20.66 14.62
C GLY A 376 -9.38 -19.35 14.25
N GLU A 377 -8.07 -19.43 14.01
CA GLU A 377 -7.37 -18.48 13.16
C GLU A 377 -8.23 -18.11 11.94
N PRO A 378 -8.18 -16.87 11.43
CA PRO A 378 -8.71 -16.60 10.11
C PRO A 378 -7.85 -17.39 9.11
N GLU A 379 -8.35 -18.55 8.69
CA GLU A 379 -7.87 -19.26 7.52
C GLU A 379 -7.89 -18.27 6.36
N VAL A 380 -6.70 -17.94 5.87
CA VAL A 380 -6.49 -17.30 4.58
C VAL A 380 -7.28 -18.10 3.56
N ALA A 381 -8.33 -17.48 3.03
CA ALA A 381 -9.18 -18.07 2.02
C ALA A 381 -8.34 -18.55 0.83
N LYS A 382 -8.04 -19.86 0.79
CA LYS A 382 -7.77 -20.57 -0.45
C LYS A 382 -9.08 -20.66 -1.23
N LYS A 383 -9.50 -19.55 -1.85
CA LYS A 383 -10.35 -19.63 -3.03
C LYS A 383 -9.49 -20.17 -4.15
N ARG A 384 -9.51 -21.50 -4.30
CA ARG A 384 -9.24 -22.15 -5.59
C ARG A 384 -10.08 -21.43 -6.64
N ALA A 385 -9.41 -20.96 -7.67
CA ALA A 385 -10.00 -20.56 -8.92
C ALA A 385 -11.02 -21.63 -9.36
N LYS A 386 -12.29 -21.22 -9.48
CA LYS A 386 -13.16 -21.84 -10.48
C LYS A 386 -12.70 -21.28 -11.81
N ASP A 387 -12.32 -22.17 -12.70
CA ASP A 387 -11.95 -21.84 -14.08
C ASP A 387 -12.98 -20.90 -14.72
N PRO A 388 -12.56 -19.87 -15.47
CA PRO A 388 -13.49 -19.07 -16.27
C PRO A 388 -14.07 -19.94 -17.40
N PRO A 389 -15.34 -19.70 -17.80
CA PRO A 389 -15.95 -20.42 -18.91
C PRO A 389 -15.20 -20.10 -20.21
N ASN A 390 -14.52 -21.11 -20.73
CA ASN A 390 -13.79 -21.06 -21.98
C ASN A 390 -14.80 -21.05 -23.15
N ALA A 391 -15.30 -19.86 -23.51
CA ALA A 391 -16.10 -19.65 -24.70
C ALA A 391 -15.19 -19.03 -25.79
N PHE A 392 -14.47 -19.86 -26.54
CA PHE A 392 -14.13 -19.60 -27.94
C PHE A 392 -13.63 -20.90 -28.59
N GLN A 393 -14.59 -21.73 -29.02
CA GLN A 393 -14.32 -22.79 -29.99
C GLN A 393 -13.91 -22.13 -31.32
N ARG A 394 -12.62 -22.22 -31.67
CA ARG A 394 -12.18 -22.19 -33.07
C ARG A 394 -11.95 -23.62 -33.55
N LYS A 395 -12.75 -24.00 -34.55
CA LYS A 395 -12.69 -25.26 -35.30
C LYS A 395 -11.27 -25.53 -35.81
N SER A 396 -10.72 -26.70 -35.50
CA SER A 396 -9.79 -27.39 -36.39
C SER A 396 -10.11 -28.88 -36.42
N ARG A 397 -10.52 -29.31 -37.62
CA ARG A 397 -10.76 -30.69 -38.04
C ARG A 397 -9.49 -31.53 -37.90
N GLY A 398 -9.61 -32.81 -37.55
CA GLY A 398 -8.50 -33.75 -37.71
C GLY A 398 -8.72 -35.15 -37.13
N ARG A 399 -9.39 -36.00 -37.92
CA ARG A 399 -9.46 -37.47 -37.88
C ARG A 399 -8.48 -38.22 -36.95
N GLY A 400 -9.03 -39.11 -36.12
CA GLY A 400 -8.36 -40.29 -35.59
C GLY A 400 -9.38 -41.40 -35.27
N LYS A 401 -9.44 -42.42 -36.11
CA LYS A 401 -10.29 -43.62 -36.01
C LYS A 401 -9.65 -44.65 -35.06
N LYS A 402 -10.53 -45.40 -34.34
CA LYS A 402 -10.54 -46.86 -34.00
C LYS A 402 -9.25 -47.46 -33.39
N GLU A 403 -9.27 -48.29 -32.35
CA GLU A 403 -9.81 -49.67 -32.24
C GLU A 403 -9.62 -50.13 -30.76
N TYR A 404 -10.60 -50.80 -30.11
CA TYR A 404 -10.60 -52.24 -29.68
C TYR A 404 -9.25 -52.75 -29.10
N THR A 405 -9.10 -53.47 -27.97
CA THR A 405 -9.92 -54.51 -27.31
C THR A 405 -9.29 -54.89 -25.93
N SER A 406 -10.12 -55.34 -24.98
CA SER A 406 -9.94 -56.55 -24.14
C SER A 406 -8.95 -56.63 -22.93
N LYS A 407 -9.53 -57.08 -21.81
CA LYS A 407 -9.01 -57.90 -20.68
C LYS A 407 -8.12 -57.24 -19.61
N MET A 408 -8.65 -57.11 -18.39
CA MET A 408 -8.50 -58.15 -17.35
C MET A 408 -9.49 -57.92 -16.19
N ARG A 409 -9.94 -59.05 -15.62
CA ARG A 409 -10.93 -59.21 -14.55
C ARG A 409 -10.26 -59.30 -13.18
N SER A 410 -11.03 -58.90 -12.15
CA SER A 410 -11.16 -59.50 -10.80
C SER A 410 -9.90 -59.46 -9.91
N ILE A 411 -9.94 -59.12 -8.62
CA ILE A 411 -10.67 -59.79 -7.54
C ILE A 411 -10.82 -58.81 -6.34
N LYS A 412 -12.00 -58.78 -5.72
CA LYS A 412 -12.26 -58.34 -4.33
C LYS A 412 -12.38 -59.60 -3.46
N HIS A 413 -11.70 -59.66 -2.32
CA HIS A 413 -12.28 -59.81 -0.96
C HIS A 413 -11.19 -60.02 0.12
N GLU A 414 -11.38 -59.30 1.24
CA GLU A 414 -11.03 -59.61 2.65
C GLU A 414 -9.62 -60.07 3.04
N LEU A 415 -8.85 -59.15 3.65
CA LEU A 415 -8.66 -59.04 5.11
C LEU A 415 -8.15 -57.63 5.46
#